data_AF-A0A951F9F7-F1
#
_entry.id   AF-A0A951F9F7-F1
#
_cell.length_a   1.000
_cell.length_b   1.000
_cell.length_c   1.000
_cell.angle_alpha   90.00
_cell.angle_beta   90.00
_cell.angle_gamma   90.00
#
_symmetry.space_group_name_H-M   'P 1'
#
loop_
_entity.id
_entity.type
_entity.pdbx_description
1 polymer ?
#
loop_
_entity_poly.entity_id
_entity_poly.type
_entity_poly.pdbx_seq_one_letter_code
_entity_poly.pdbx_strand_id
1 'polypeptide(L)'
;FWHMLIQSETFWPMFKYWSPMSVGSWALFIFGGLSFLSFLGVLAEDRRFGLGRFSNLARLLHRGPIGTLFQLAAAAVGFFIASYTGALLTATNQPFWSDSNLIGALFLASAASTGIATMILLRRRSTARDSLERLETADSLAIGLELVMLAAFLISLGTLALPLITSPFGLLLLIGTGLFGLLLPLALRFLPRMRAGHNMIVPAALVLVGGFILRYTILMAGQHITIAGR
;
A
#
# COMPACT_ATOMS: atom_id res chain seq x y z
N PHE A 1 17.65 12.49 3.22
CA PHE A 1 17.51 11.25 2.43
C PHE A 1 18.73 10.94 1.58
N TRP A 2 19.19 11.80 0.66
CA TRP A 2 20.37 11.47 -0.17
C TRP A 2 21.63 11.17 0.67
N HIS A 3 21.83 11.91 1.77
CA HIS A 3 22.90 11.69 2.76
C HIS A 3 22.79 10.35 3.54
N MET A 4 21.68 9.62 3.43
CA MET A 4 21.56 8.25 3.97
C MET A 4 22.01 7.19 2.96
N LEU A 5 21.99 7.50 1.67
CA LEU A 5 22.43 6.62 0.59
C LEU A 5 23.90 6.87 0.23
N ILE A 6 24.36 8.11 0.37
CA ILE A 6 25.71 8.54 -0.01
C ILE A 6 26.31 9.30 1.17
N GLN A 7 27.54 8.94 1.53
CA GLN A 7 28.28 9.61 2.59
C GLN A 7 28.73 11.00 2.13
N SER A 8 28.44 12.06 2.90
CA SER A 8 28.71 13.45 2.51
C SER A 8 30.20 13.76 2.29
N GLU A 9 31.06 13.19 3.13
CA GLU A 9 32.50 13.44 3.10
C GLU A 9 33.22 12.70 1.97
N THR A 10 32.70 11.54 1.58
CA THR A 10 33.41 10.59 0.73
C THR A 10 32.74 10.36 -0.63
N PHE A 11 31.46 10.71 -0.77
CA PHE A 11 30.60 10.37 -1.91
C PHE A 11 30.43 8.86 -2.20
N TRP A 12 30.82 7.99 -1.26
CA TRP A 12 30.65 6.54 -1.39
C TRP A 12 29.23 6.09 -0.98
N PRO A 13 28.70 5.01 -1.57
CA PRO A 13 27.45 4.41 -1.14
C PRO A 13 27.52 3.96 0.32
N MET A 14 26.56 4.39 1.13
CA MET A 14 26.48 4.07 2.56
C MET A 14 25.33 3.08 2.78
N PHE A 15 25.66 1.83 3.10
CA PHE A 15 24.69 0.79 3.48
C PHE A 15 24.95 0.30 4.90
N LYS A 16 24.00 0.53 5.81
CA LYS A 16 24.07 0.08 7.22
C LYS A 16 23.00 -0.97 7.45
N TYR A 17 23.35 -2.25 7.34
CA TYR A 17 22.39 -3.36 7.47
C TYR A 17 21.68 -3.41 8.84
N TRP A 18 22.34 -2.89 9.89
CA TRP A 18 21.83 -2.83 11.26
C TRP A 18 20.90 -1.65 11.53
N SER A 19 20.82 -0.67 10.62
CA SER A 19 19.90 0.46 10.75
C SER A 19 18.68 0.18 9.88
N PRO A 20 17.50 -0.05 10.49
CA PRO A 20 16.27 -0.24 9.72
C PRO A 20 16.10 0.90 8.71
N MET A 21 16.24 2.16 9.13
CA MET A 21 16.09 3.32 8.24
C MET A 21 17.02 3.30 7.01
N SER A 22 18.26 2.80 7.12
CA SER A 22 19.15 2.67 5.97
C SER A 22 18.64 1.62 4.97
N VAL A 23 18.16 0.48 5.47
CA VAL A 23 17.54 -0.56 4.63
C VAL A 23 16.31 0.01 3.90
N GLY A 24 15.46 0.76 4.61
CA GLY A 24 14.28 1.41 4.05
C GLY A 24 14.62 2.42 2.94
N SER A 25 15.65 3.25 3.13
CA SER A 25 16.04 4.23 2.11
C SER A 25 16.54 3.57 0.82
N TRP A 26 17.32 2.48 0.94
CA TRP A 26 17.80 1.73 -0.23
C TRP A 26 16.66 1.01 -0.95
N ALA A 27 15.74 0.41 -0.21
CA ALA A 27 14.55 -0.20 -0.80
C ALA A 27 13.73 0.83 -1.58
N LEU A 28 13.44 2.00 -0.98
CA LEU A 28 12.72 3.09 -1.64
C LEU A 28 13.42 3.59 -2.92
N PHE A 29 14.75 3.70 -2.89
CA PHE A 29 15.54 4.08 -4.06
C PHE A 29 15.41 3.06 -5.19
N ILE A 30 15.55 1.77 -4.87
CA ILE A 30 15.42 0.67 -5.85
C ILE A 30 14.00 0.66 -6.42
N PHE A 31 12.97 0.71 -5.58
CA PHE A 31 11.58 0.74 -6.03
C PHE A 31 11.27 1.95 -6.89
N GLY A 32 11.70 3.14 -6.49
CA GLY A 32 11.56 4.36 -7.30
C GLY A 32 12.23 4.21 -8.66
N GLY A 33 13.42 3.62 -8.71
CA GLY A 33 14.11 3.28 -9.96
C GLY A 33 13.31 2.31 -10.83
N LEU A 34 12.86 1.18 -10.27
CA LEU A 34 12.06 0.18 -10.99
C LEU A 34 10.72 0.76 -11.50
N SER A 35 10.00 1.52 -10.67
CA SER A 35 8.76 2.19 -11.07
C SER A 35 9.00 3.24 -12.16
N PHE A 36 10.09 4.00 -12.08
CA PHE A 36 10.47 4.97 -13.10
C PHE A 36 10.81 4.29 -14.43
N LEU A 37 11.58 3.19 -14.40
CA LEU A 37 11.88 2.40 -15.59
C LEU A 37 10.61 1.80 -16.21
N SER A 38 9.68 1.28 -15.40
CA SER A 38 8.39 0.78 -15.87
C SER A 38 7.57 1.90 -16.54
N PHE A 39 7.50 3.07 -15.91
CA PHE A 39 6.85 4.25 -16.46
C PHE A 39 7.46 4.68 -17.80
N LEU A 40 8.80 4.76 -17.90
CA LEU A 40 9.48 5.06 -19.14
C LEU A 40 9.23 4.00 -20.23
N GLY A 41 9.14 2.73 -19.85
CA GLY A 41 8.80 1.66 -20.79
C GLY A 41 7.39 1.82 -21.35
N VAL A 42 6.39 2.10 -20.49
CA VAL A 42 5.02 2.41 -20.95
C VAL A 42 5.00 3.65 -21.86
N LEU A 43 5.73 4.70 -21.50
CA LEU A 43 5.82 5.93 -22.29
C LEU A 43 6.50 5.72 -23.66
N ALA A 44 7.48 4.82 -23.74
CA ALA A 44 8.15 4.47 -24.98
C ALA A 44 7.32 3.55 -25.89
N GLU A 45 6.39 2.76 -25.33
CA GLU A 45 5.38 2.03 -26.10
C GLU A 45 4.28 2.95 -26.64
N ASP A 46 3.92 3.98 -25.88
CA ASP A 46 2.94 4.99 -26.29
C ASP A 46 3.55 5.90 -27.38
N ARG A 47 3.28 5.57 -28.65
CA ARG A 47 3.88 6.22 -29.85
C ARG A 47 3.61 7.74 -29.96
N ARG A 48 2.89 8.34 -29.01
CA ARG A 48 2.56 9.77 -28.94
C ARG A 48 3.77 10.69 -28.74
N PHE A 49 4.81 10.24 -28.05
CA PHE A 49 5.95 11.12 -27.66
C PHE A 49 7.21 10.95 -28.51
N GLY A 50 7.16 10.22 -29.63
CA GLY A 50 8.30 10.08 -30.54
C GLY A 50 9.50 9.28 -29.98
N LEU A 51 9.35 8.66 -28.80
CA LEU A 51 10.37 7.82 -28.14
C LEU A 51 10.49 6.39 -28.72
N GLY A 52 10.01 6.17 -29.95
CA GLY A 52 9.96 4.86 -30.60
C GLY A 52 11.31 4.15 -30.71
N ARG A 53 12.43 4.89 -30.62
CA ARG A 53 13.80 4.33 -30.57
C ARG A 53 14.03 3.42 -29.36
N PHE A 54 13.36 3.65 -28.24
CA PHE A 54 13.47 2.83 -27.03
C PHE A 54 12.38 1.75 -26.92
N SER A 55 11.52 1.60 -27.95
CA SER A 55 10.43 0.61 -27.94
C SER A 55 10.91 -0.85 -27.85
N ASN A 56 12.14 -1.14 -28.28
CA ASN A 56 12.75 -2.47 -28.11
C ASN A 56 13.11 -2.74 -26.65
N LEU A 57 13.64 -1.73 -25.95
CA LEU A 57 13.97 -1.82 -24.53
C LEU A 57 12.69 -1.92 -23.67
N ALA A 58 11.66 -1.15 -24.03
CA ALA A 58 10.37 -1.21 -23.37
C ALA A 58 9.69 -2.58 -23.53
N ARG A 59 9.74 -3.15 -24.75
CA ARG A 59 9.27 -4.52 -25.00
C ARG A 59 10.04 -5.57 -24.22
N LEU A 60 11.35 -5.41 -24.03
CA LEU A 60 12.17 -6.30 -23.21
C LEU A 60 11.75 -6.25 -21.73
N LEU A 61 11.36 -5.07 -21.25
CA LEU A 61 10.95 -4.82 -19.87
C LEU A 61 9.53 -5.30 -19.56
N HIS A 62 8.64 -5.31 -20.56
CA HIS A 62 7.23 -5.67 -20.37
C HIS A 62 6.84 -7.03 -20.95
N ARG A 63 7.64 -7.60 -21.87
CA ARG A 63 7.36 -8.87 -22.54
C ARG A 63 8.55 -9.83 -22.47
N GLY A 64 8.22 -11.12 -22.44
CA GLY A 64 9.21 -12.20 -22.37
C GLY A 64 9.74 -12.46 -20.95
N PRO A 65 10.71 -13.39 -20.81
CA PRO A 65 11.18 -13.86 -19.51
C PRO A 65 11.88 -12.77 -18.69
N ILE A 66 12.59 -11.85 -19.36
CA ILE A 66 13.26 -10.71 -18.70
C ILE A 66 12.23 -9.75 -18.12
N GLY A 67 11.16 -9.44 -18.86
CA GLY A 67 10.09 -8.60 -18.36
C GLY A 67 9.34 -9.22 -17.19
N THR A 68 9.10 -10.53 -17.22
CA THR A 68 8.53 -11.25 -16.06
C THR A 68 9.43 -11.17 -14.84
N LEU A 69 10.74 -11.38 -15.00
CA LEU A 69 11.71 -11.26 -13.90
C LEU A 69 11.75 -9.84 -13.33
N PHE A 70 11.72 -8.83 -14.20
CA PHE A 70 11.67 -7.43 -13.82
C PHE A 70 10.39 -7.10 -13.02
N GLN A 71 9.22 -7.54 -13.49
CA GLN A 71 7.94 -7.33 -12.80
C GLN A 71 7.91 -8.07 -11.45
N LEU A 72 8.46 -9.28 -11.38
CA LEU A 72 8.55 -10.05 -10.15
C LEU A 72 9.49 -9.38 -9.14
N ALA A 73 10.63 -8.88 -9.60
CA ALA A 73 11.55 -8.11 -8.78
C ALA A 73 10.89 -6.81 -8.26
N ALA A 74 10.22 -6.06 -9.14
CA ALA A 74 9.51 -4.84 -8.77
C ALA A 74 8.36 -5.13 -7.78
N ALA A 75 7.62 -6.21 -7.97
CA ALA A 75 6.58 -6.66 -7.05
C ALA A 75 7.16 -7.06 -5.69
N ALA A 76 8.27 -7.80 -5.66
CA ALA A 76 8.94 -8.19 -4.42
C ALA A 76 9.43 -6.98 -3.62
N VAL A 77 10.07 -6.02 -4.29
CA VAL A 77 10.52 -4.77 -3.65
C VAL A 77 9.33 -3.92 -3.20
N GLY A 78 8.26 -3.85 -4.00
CA GLY A 78 7.03 -3.15 -3.64
C GLY A 78 6.35 -3.75 -2.41
N PHE A 79 6.27 -5.09 -2.34
CA PHE A 79 5.74 -5.82 -1.19
C PHE A 79 6.56 -5.55 0.07
N PHE A 80 7.89 -5.57 -0.06
CA PHE A 80 8.80 -5.21 1.02
C PHE A 80 8.50 -3.80 1.54
N ILE A 81 8.47 -2.78 0.68
CA ILE A 81 8.24 -1.39 1.11
C ILE A 81 6.86 -1.19 1.73
N ALA A 82 5.82 -1.79 1.13
CA ALA A 82 4.45 -1.66 1.60
C ALA A 82 4.27 -2.22 3.02
N SER A 83 4.93 -3.33 3.35
CA SER A 83 4.92 -3.94 4.69
C SER A 83 5.94 -3.33 5.66
N TYR A 84 7.08 -2.84 5.15
CA TYR A 84 8.22 -2.38 5.92
C TYR A 84 7.88 -1.21 6.86
N THR A 85 6.97 -0.33 6.46
CA THR A 85 6.49 0.75 7.34
C THR A 85 5.82 0.22 8.61
N GLY A 86 5.03 -0.85 8.50
CA GLY A 86 4.46 -1.53 9.67
C GLY A 86 5.53 -2.26 10.49
N ALA A 87 6.50 -2.91 9.83
CA ALA A 87 7.60 -3.60 10.52
C ALA A 87 8.52 -2.64 11.31
N LEU A 88 8.66 -1.39 10.87
CA LEU A 88 9.37 -0.36 11.63
C LEU A 88 8.65 -0.02 12.93
N LEU A 89 7.32 0.01 12.92
CA LEU A 89 6.54 0.28 14.13
C LEU A 89 6.71 -0.85 15.13
N THR A 90 6.66 -2.12 14.68
CA THR A 90 6.83 -3.28 15.57
C THR A 90 8.21 -3.35 16.22
N ALA A 91 9.23 -2.75 15.59
CA ALA A 91 10.59 -2.69 16.15
C ALA A 91 10.77 -1.64 17.27
N THR A 92 9.73 -0.87 17.59
CA THR A 92 9.76 0.13 18.67
C THR A 92 9.13 -0.40 19.95
N ASN A 93 9.54 0.12 21.11
CA ASN A 93 9.16 -0.38 22.43
C ASN A 93 7.76 0.09 22.90
N GLN A 94 6.85 0.40 21.98
CA GLN A 94 5.48 0.80 22.32
C GLN A 94 4.58 -0.44 22.37
N PRO A 95 3.83 -0.66 23.46
CA PRO A 95 3.06 -1.91 23.68
C PRO A 95 2.12 -2.29 22.53
N PHE A 96 1.44 -1.32 21.92
CA PHE A 96 0.53 -1.57 20.79
C PHE A 96 1.23 -1.93 19.49
N TRP A 97 2.50 -1.55 19.35
CA TRP A 97 3.29 -1.81 18.15
C TRP A 97 4.13 -3.06 18.31
N SER A 98 4.78 -3.27 19.45
CA SER A 98 5.66 -4.42 19.71
C SER A 98 4.91 -5.76 19.74
N ASP A 99 3.68 -5.77 20.25
CA ASP A 99 2.97 -7.03 20.55
C ASP A 99 2.22 -7.59 19.34
N SER A 100 2.15 -6.86 18.22
CA SER A 100 1.44 -7.30 17.02
C SER A 100 2.33 -7.37 15.79
N ASN A 101 2.76 -8.58 15.46
CA ASN A 101 3.49 -8.89 14.22
C ASN A 101 2.66 -8.68 12.94
N LEU A 102 1.34 -8.43 13.07
CA LEU A 102 0.41 -8.31 11.94
C LEU A 102 0.32 -6.89 11.37
N ILE A 103 0.91 -5.88 12.02
CA ILE A 103 0.86 -4.49 11.53
C ILE A 103 1.48 -4.38 10.13
N GLY A 104 2.60 -5.06 9.87
CA GLY A 104 3.22 -5.10 8.54
C GLY A 104 2.30 -5.69 7.47
N ALA A 105 1.60 -6.79 7.79
CA ALA A 105 0.66 -7.42 6.88
C ALA A 105 -0.59 -6.56 6.61
N LEU A 106 -1.09 -5.88 7.65
CA LEU A 106 -2.21 -4.94 7.53
C LEU A 106 -1.84 -3.72 6.66
N PHE A 107 -0.66 -3.14 6.85
CA PHE A 107 -0.18 -2.02 6.03
C PHE A 107 0.01 -2.40 4.56
N LEU A 108 0.50 -3.61 4.32
CA LEU A 108 0.62 -4.17 2.98
C LEU A 108 -0.75 -4.35 2.30
N ALA A 109 -1.72 -4.97 2.98
CA ALA A 109 -3.06 -5.15 2.45
C ALA A 109 -3.72 -3.78 2.16
N SER A 110 -3.57 -2.82 3.08
CA SER A 110 -4.02 -1.44 2.90
C SER A 110 -3.31 -0.71 1.76
N ALA A 111 -2.03 -0.96 1.52
CA ALA A 111 -1.31 -0.39 0.38
C ALA A 111 -1.83 -0.96 -0.95
N ALA A 112 -2.16 -2.26 -0.99
CA ALA A 112 -2.73 -2.89 -2.18
C ALA A 112 -4.12 -2.32 -2.50
N SER A 113 -5.02 -2.22 -1.51
CA SER A 113 -6.38 -1.68 -1.70
C SER A 113 -6.35 -0.22 -2.13
N THR A 114 -5.58 0.63 -1.45
CA THR A 114 -5.45 2.06 -1.79
C THR A 114 -4.77 2.28 -3.14
N GLY A 115 -3.80 1.45 -3.51
CA GLY A 115 -3.17 1.47 -4.83
C GLY A 115 -4.16 1.16 -5.95
N ILE A 116 -4.97 0.11 -5.78
CA ILE A 116 -6.01 -0.25 -6.74
C ILE A 116 -7.11 0.82 -6.82
N ALA A 117 -7.56 1.34 -5.68
CA ALA A 117 -8.52 2.44 -5.63
C ALA A 117 -8.01 3.68 -6.38
N THR A 118 -6.72 4.01 -6.26
CA THR A 118 -6.09 5.09 -7.01
C THR A 118 -6.13 4.83 -8.52
N MET A 119 -5.83 3.61 -8.96
CA MET A 119 -5.93 3.23 -10.38
C MET A 119 -7.36 3.35 -10.91
N ILE A 120 -8.37 3.02 -10.09
CA ILE A 120 -9.78 3.19 -10.44
C ILE A 120 -10.13 4.67 -10.61
N LEU A 121 -9.64 5.56 -9.74
CA LEU A 121 -9.88 7.00 -9.84
C LEU A 121 -9.20 7.63 -11.05
N LEU A 122 -7.99 7.17 -11.40
CA LEU A 122 -7.21 7.67 -12.53
C LEU A 122 -7.58 7.04 -13.87
N ARG A 123 -8.56 6.13 -13.90
CA ARG A 123 -8.98 5.46 -15.14
C ARG A 123 -9.46 6.47 -16.18
N ARG A 124 -9.17 6.20 -17.45
CA ARG A 124 -9.67 7.02 -18.56
C ARG A 124 -11.06 6.51 -18.98
N ARG A 125 -11.90 7.40 -19.53
CA ARG A 125 -13.20 6.99 -20.11
C ARG A 125 -13.07 5.95 -21.23
N SER A 126 -11.92 5.90 -21.89
CA SER A 126 -11.61 4.97 -22.98
C SER A 126 -11.05 3.62 -22.50
N THR A 127 -10.92 3.38 -21.18
CA THR A 127 -10.38 2.11 -20.67
C THR A 127 -11.30 0.95 -21.06
N ALA A 128 -10.71 -0.15 -21.54
CA ALA A 128 -11.43 -1.34 -21.94
C ALA A 128 -12.22 -1.96 -20.78
N ARG A 129 -13.43 -2.47 -21.06
CA ARG A 129 -14.33 -3.04 -20.04
C ARG A 129 -13.70 -4.23 -19.30
N ASP A 130 -13.07 -5.17 -20.01
CA ASP A 130 -12.38 -6.33 -19.41
C ASP A 130 -11.27 -5.89 -18.43
N SER A 131 -10.52 -4.84 -18.76
CA SER A 131 -9.51 -4.29 -17.84
C SER A 131 -10.13 -3.65 -16.60
N LEU A 132 -11.30 -3.02 -16.74
CA LEU A 132 -12.04 -2.51 -15.59
C LEU A 132 -12.51 -3.66 -14.72
N GLU A 133 -13.20 -4.66 -15.26
CA GLU A 133 -13.74 -5.82 -14.52
C GLU A 133 -12.64 -6.55 -13.71
N ARG A 134 -11.45 -6.73 -14.29
CA ARG A 134 -10.29 -7.30 -13.57
C ARG A 134 -9.81 -6.41 -12.42
N LEU A 135 -9.74 -5.11 -12.65
CA LEU A 135 -9.38 -4.14 -11.61
C LEU A 135 -10.44 -4.12 -10.51
N GLU A 136 -11.72 -4.26 -10.87
CA GLU A 136 -12.81 -4.33 -9.91
C GLU A 136 -12.73 -5.60 -9.06
N THR A 137 -12.39 -6.74 -9.67
CA THR A 137 -12.24 -8.01 -8.97
C THR A 137 -11.04 -7.94 -8.01
N ALA A 138 -9.91 -7.41 -8.48
CA ALA A 138 -8.71 -7.21 -7.66
C ALA A 138 -8.97 -6.27 -6.48
N ASP A 139 -9.70 -5.17 -6.68
CA ASP A 139 -10.12 -4.23 -5.64
C ASP A 139 -10.93 -4.94 -4.54
N SER A 140 -11.90 -5.78 -4.92
CA SER A 140 -12.75 -6.51 -3.97
C SER A 140 -11.94 -7.52 -3.16
N LEU A 141 -11.01 -8.22 -3.81
CA LEU A 141 -10.10 -9.16 -3.15
C LEU A 141 -9.16 -8.43 -2.19
N ALA A 142 -8.63 -7.26 -2.58
CA ALA A 142 -7.75 -6.47 -1.73
C ALA A 142 -8.48 -5.92 -0.49
N ILE A 143 -9.69 -5.39 -0.65
CA ILE A 143 -10.55 -4.95 0.47
C ILE A 143 -10.88 -6.13 1.40
N GLY A 144 -11.22 -7.30 0.83
CA GLY A 144 -11.47 -8.51 1.61
C GLY A 144 -10.24 -8.95 2.42
N LEU A 145 -9.06 -8.96 1.80
CA LEU A 145 -7.81 -9.27 2.47
C LEU A 145 -7.49 -8.25 3.58
N GLU A 146 -7.68 -6.96 3.32
CA GLU A 146 -7.47 -5.90 4.31
C GLU A 146 -8.42 -6.07 5.51
N LEU A 147 -9.69 -6.42 5.28
CA LEU A 147 -10.65 -6.68 6.34
C LEU A 147 -10.25 -7.89 7.19
N VAL A 148 -9.79 -8.98 6.56
CA VAL A 148 -9.28 -10.17 7.27
C VAL A 148 -8.03 -9.81 8.08
N MET A 149 -7.09 -9.06 7.51
CA MET A 149 -5.89 -8.62 8.22
C MET A 149 -6.22 -7.68 9.39
N LEU A 150 -7.22 -6.79 9.23
CA LEU A 150 -7.67 -5.89 10.29
C LEU A 150 -8.31 -6.68 11.44
N ALA A 151 -9.17 -7.65 11.13
CA ALA A 151 -9.75 -8.53 12.12
C ALA A 151 -8.68 -9.37 12.84
N ALA A 152 -7.73 -9.96 12.09
CA ALA A 152 -6.62 -10.73 12.64
C ALA A 152 -5.72 -9.86 13.54
N PHE A 153 -5.45 -8.61 13.14
CA PHE A 153 -4.74 -7.63 13.96
C PHE A 153 -5.45 -7.38 15.29
N LEU A 154 -6.76 -7.08 15.26
CA LEU A 154 -7.54 -6.84 16.49
C LEU A 154 -7.59 -8.07 17.40
N ILE A 155 -7.70 -9.27 16.84
CA ILE A 155 -7.65 -10.53 17.60
C ILE A 155 -6.27 -10.73 18.22
N SER A 156 -5.20 -10.45 17.47
CA SER A 156 -3.81 -10.58 17.93
C SER A 156 -3.47 -9.64 19.07
N LEU A 157 -4.20 -8.53 19.25
CA LEU A 157 -4.00 -7.63 20.38
C LEU A 157 -4.49 -8.21 21.72
N GLY A 158 -5.37 -9.22 21.71
CA GLY A 158 -5.87 -9.87 22.92
C GLY A 158 -6.44 -8.88 23.94
N THR A 159 -5.82 -8.80 25.11
CA THR A 159 -6.23 -7.90 26.21
C THR A 159 -6.05 -6.42 25.88
N LEU A 160 -5.16 -6.07 24.94
CA LEU A 160 -4.94 -4.70 24.48
C LEU A 160 -6.00 -4.23 23.46
N ALA A 161 -6.80 -5.15 22.90
CA ALA A 161 -7.82 -4.80 21.93
C ALA A 161 -8.91 -3.92 22.54
N LEU A 162 -9.32 -4.21 23.78
CA LEU A 162 -10.40 -3.48 24.45
C LEU A 162 -10.02 -2.02 24.77
N PRO A 163 -8.84 -1.72 25.35
CA PRO A 163 -8.34 -0.35 25.47
C PRO A 163 -8.22 0.38 24.12
N LEU A 164 -7.80 -0.31 23.07
CA LEU A 164 -7.70 0.30 21.74
C LEU A 164 -9.09 0.68 21.23
N ILE A 165 -10.03 -0.26 21.18
CA ILE A 165 -11.37 -0.08 20.60
C ILE A 165 -12.19 0.97 21.35
N THR A 166 -12.00 1.09 22.65
CA THR A 166 -12.67 2.10 23.48
C THR A 166 -12.03 3.49 23.38
N SER A 167 -10.78 3.58 22.90
CA SER A 167 -10.13 4.86 22.66
C SER A 167 -10.74 5.58 21.44
N PRO A 168 -10.68 6.93 21.39
CA PRO A 168 -11.10 7.69 20.20
C PRO A 168 -10.41 7.22 18.92
N PHE A 169 -9.15 6.77 19.03
CA PHE A 169 -8.38 6.24 17.93
C PHE A 169 -8.94 4.88 17.47
N GLY A 170 -9.19 3.91 18.35
CA GLY A 170 -9.79 2.64 17.91
C GLY A 170 -11.21 2.77 17.37
N LEU A 171 -12.01 3.72 17.87
CA LEU A 171 -13.30 4.06 17.26
C LEU A 171 -13.11 4.60 15.84
N LEU A 172 -12.12 5.47 15.63
CA LEU A 172 -11.78 5.99 14.31
C LEU A 172 -11.26 4.87 13.38
N LEU A 173 -10.50 3.90 13.90
CA LEU A 173 -10.07 2.71 13.14
C LEU A 173 -11.28 1.87 12.70
N LEU A 174 -12.17 1.53 13.63
CA LEU A 174 -13.30 0.65 13.35
C LEU A 174 -14.36 1.32 12.47
N ILE A 175 -14.73 2.55 12.79
CA ILE A 175 -15.77 3.27 12.04
C ILE A 175 -15.18 3.84 10.75
N GLY A 176 -14.06 4.55 10.83
CA GLY A 176 -13.44 5.20 9.68
C GLY A 176 -12.86 4.19 8.68
N THR A 177 -11.97 3.30 9.13
CA THR A 177 -11.41 2.28 8.23
C THR A 177 -12.34 1.10 8.06
N GLY A 178 -12.78 0.45 9.14
CA GLY A 178 -13.58 -0.77 9.06
C GLY A 178 -14.92 -0.54 8.35
N LEU A 179 -15.74 0.39 8.83
CA LEU A 179 -17.07 0.63 8.27
C LEU A 179 -17.00 1.45 6.98
N PHE A 180 -16.48 2.68 7.02
CA PHE A 180 -16.48 3.57 5.86
C PHE A 180 -15.46 3.19 4.80
N GLY A 181 -14.28 2.70 5.20
CA GLY A 181 -13.19 2.35 4.28
C GLY A 181 -13.28 0.97 3.66
N LEU A 182 -13.94 0.00 4.30
CA LEU A 182 -13.98 -1.40 3.84
C LEU A 182 -15.40 -1.92 3.64
N LEU A 183 -16.23 -1.94 4.68
CA LEU A 183 -17.57 -2.54 4.60
C LEU A 183 -18.50 -1.77 3.66
N LEU A 184 -18.50 -0.44 3.73
CA LEU A 184 -19.34 0.40 2.88
C LEU A 184 -18.98 0.28 1.39
N PRO A 185 -17.73 0.47 0.94
CA PRO A 185 -17.38 0.30 -0.48
C PRO A 185 -17.65 -1.12 -0.98
N LEU A 186 -17.45 -2.14 -0.13
CA LEU A 186 -17.80 -3.53 -0.46
C LEU A 186 -19.32 -3.73 -0.60
N ALA A 187 -20.13 -3.16 0.30
CA ALA A 187 -21.58 -3.22 0.25
C ALA A 187 -22.15 -2.49 -0.98
N LEU A 188 -21.61 -1.31 -1.30
CA LEU A 188 -22.01 -0.50 -2.46
C LEU A 188 -21.82 -1.24 -3.79
N ARG A 189 -20.88 -2.20 -3.87
CA ARG A 189 -20.71 -3.06 -5.06
C ARG A 189 -21.84 -4.05 -5.28
N PHE A 190 -22.54 -4.47 -4.24
CA PHE A 190 -23.67 -5.39 -4.38
C PHE A 190 -24.95 -4.67 -4.83
N LEU A 191 -24.99 -3.34 -4.78
CA LEU A 191 -26.13 -2.56 -5.26
C LEU A 191 -26.23 -2.60 -6.80
N PRO A 192 -27.36 -3.08 -7.37
CA PRO A 192 -27.55 -3.22 -8.82
C PRO A 192 -27.34 -1.91 -9.61
N ARG A 193 -27.71 -0.77 -9.00
CA ARG A 193 -27.60 0.56 -9.62
C ARG A 193 -26.14 1.00 -9.85
N MET A 194 -25.23 0.61 -8.97
CA MET A 194 -23.81 0.99 -9.10
C MET A 194 -23.07 0.06 -10.07
N ARG A 195 -23.49 -1.22 -10.15
CA ARG A 195 -23.01 -2.18 -11.16
C ARG A 195 -23.34 -1.75 -12.59
N ALA A 196 -24.55 -1.23 -12.83
CA ALA A 196 -24.97 -0.84 -14.18
C ALA A 196 -24.19 0.38 -14.74
N GLY A 197 -23.76 1.30 -13.86
CA GLY A 197 -23.07 2.54 -14.26
C GLY A 197 -21.54 2.54 -14.11
N HIS A 198 -20.93 1.47 -13.57
CA HIS A 198 -19.51 1.41 -13.22
C HIS A 198 -19.02 2.63 -12.42
N ASN A 199 -19.89 3.28 -11.64
CA ASN A 199 -19.53 4.50 -10.91
C ASN A 199 -18.76 4.15 -9.62
N MET A 200 -17.50 3.74 -9.80
CA MET A 200 -16.61 3.29 -8.73
C MET A 200 -15.83 4.42 -8.07
N ILE A 201 -16.09 5.67 -8.45
CA ILE A 201 -15.37 6.82 -7.93
C ILE A 201 -15.62 6.95 -6.41
N VAL A 202 -16.87 6.81 -5.99
CA VAL A 202 -17.24 6.92 -4.57
C VAL A 202 -16.64 5.77 -3.74
N PRO A 203 -16.81 4.49 -4.10
CA PRO A 203 -16.13 3.39 -3.39
C PRO A 203 -14.61 3.57 -3.32
N ALA A 204 -13.96 3.95 -4.42
CA ALA A 204 -12.51 4.14 -4.44
C ALA A 204 -12.07 5.30 -3.54
N ALA A 205 -12.80 6.42 -3.52
CA ALA A 205 -12.52 7.54 -2.61
C ALA A 205 -12.66 7.13 -1.14
N LEU A 206 -13.69 6.33 -0.81
CA LEU A 206 -13.89 5.80 0.53
C LEU A 206 -12.74 4.89 0.99
N VAL A 207 -12.24 4.01 0.11
CA VAL A 207 -11.08 3.15 0.39
C VAL A 207 -9.82 4.00 0.66
N LEU A 208 -9.58 5.06 -0.11
CA LEU A 208 -8.45 5.97 0.12
C LEU A 208 -8.55 6.69 1.47
N VAL A 209 -9.73 7.21 1.81
CA VAL A 209 -9.98 7.85 3.11
C VAL A 209 -9.80 6.83 4.24
N GLY A 210 -10.33 5.61 4.09
CA GLY A 210 -10.18 4.53 5.06
C GLY A 210 -8.71 4.14 5.28
N GLY A 211 -7.93 4.01 4.21
CA GLY A 211 -6.51 3.69 4.28
C GLY A 211 -5.65 4.82 4.86
N PHE A 212 -6.04 6.09 4.67
CA PHE A 212 -5.43 7.23 5.36
C PHE A 212 -5.73 7.18 6.86
N ILE A 213 -7.00 6.98 7.23
CA ILE A 213 -7.45 6.86 8.61
C ILE A 213 -6.72 5.71 9.32
N LEU A 214 -6.53 4.56 8.66
CA LEU A 214 -5.81 3.42 9.22
C LEU A 214 -4.39 3.81 9.61
N ARG A 215 -3.64 4.43 8.68
CA ARG A 215 -2.25 4.85 8.93
C ARG A 215 -2.18 5.91 10.02
N TYR A 216 -3.03 6.92 9.96
CA TYR A 216 -3.09 7.96 10.97
C TYR A 216 -3.36 7.38 12.36
N THR A 217 -4.35 6.51 12.46
CA THR A 217 -4.79 5.95 13.73
C THR A 217 -3.74 5.03 14.34
N ILE A 218 -3.13 4.14 13.54
CA ILE A 218 -2.09 3.25 14.05
C ILE A 218 -0.86 4.05 14.55
N LEU A 219 -0.50 5.14 13.84
CA LEU A 219 0.60 6.02 14.24
C LEU A 219 0.29 6.85 15.49
N MET A 220 -0.94 7.34 15.65
CA MET A 220 -1.31 8.18 16.80
C MET A 220 -1.65 7.35 18.05
N ALA A 221 -2.22 6.15 17.87
CA ALA A 221 -2.59 5.27 18.97
C ALA A 221 -1.37 4.90 19.84
N GLY A 222 -0.22 4.60 19.23
CA GLY A 222 1.00 4.29 19.98
C GLY A 222 1.69 5.49 20.63
N GLN A 223 1.30 6.73 20.30
CA GLN A 223 1.86 7.95 20.91
C GLN A 223 1.01 8.46 22.07
N HIS A 224 -0.31 8.35 21.98
CA HIS A 224 -1.25 8.95 22.92
C HIS A 224 -1.82 7.97 23.94
N ILE A 225 -1.76 6.67 23.68
CA ILE A 225 -2.18 5.66 24.66
C ILE A 225 -0.96 5.29 25.49
N THR A 226 -0.57 6.16 26.40
CA THR A 226 0.33 5.81 27.49
C THR A 226 -0.39 4.81 28.39
N ILE A 227 0.00 3.55 28.31
CA ILE A 227 -0.40 2.57 29.32
C ILE A 227 0.29 3.02 30.61
N ALA A 228 -0.44 3.70 31.49
CA ALA A 228 0.04 3.98 32.84
C ALA A 228 0.29 2.64 33.54
N GLY A 229 1.56 2.21 33.63
CA GLY A 229 1.92 1.02 34.41
C GLY A 229 3.06 0.14 33.90
N ARG A 230 3.75 0.47 32.80
CA ARG A 230 5.04 -0.15 32.44
C ARG A 230 5.99 0.86 31.81
#